data_AF-A0A1V5FNA5-F1
#
_entry.id   AF-A0A1V5FNA5-F1
#
_cell.length_a   1.000
_cell.length_b   1.000
_cell.length_c   1.000
_cell.angle_alpha   90.00
_cell.angle_beta   90.00
_cell.angle_gamma   90.00
#
_symmetry.space_group_name_H-M   'P 1'
#
loop_
_entity.id
_entity.type
_entity.pdbx_description
1 polymer ?
#
loop_
_entity_poly.entity_id
_entity_poly.type
_entity_poly.pdbx_seq_one_letter_code
_entity_poly.pdbx_strand_id
1 'polypeptide(L)'
;MRHGCKDQLAREFVCPKCHGHGAHVQEVSVGRAMVNLLPLPANSYLAVTCGLCGYTEFYHLAIAEKVVESASELADPRKLTQKTDP
;
A
#
# COMPACT_ATOMS: atom_id res chain seq x y z
N MET A 1 -2.95 -1.84 14.65
CA MET A 1 -3.24 -1.80 13.20
C MET A 1 -2.52 -0.59 12.61
N ARG A 2 -1.52 -0.81 11.74
CA ARG A 2 -0.66 0.26 11.19
C ARG A 2 -1.42 0.99 10.06
N HIS A 3 -1.95 2.19 10.32
CA HIS A 3 -2.75 2.97 9.35
C HIS A 3 -1.89 3.75 8.33
N GLY A 4 -0.60 3.96 8.59
CA GLY A 4 0.23 4.91 7.84
C GLY A 4 0.40 4.62 6.33
N CYS A 5 0.44 3.36 5.92
CA CYS A 5 0.60 3.00 4.50
C CYS A 5 -0.58 3.46 3.63
N LYS A 6 -1.82 3.32 4.12
CA LYS A 6 -3.03 3.72 3.38
C LYS A 6 -3.09 5.24 3.24
N ASP A 7 -2.80 5.95 4.32
CA ASP A 7 -2.86 7.42 4.37
C ASP A 7 -1.79 8.06 3.46
N GLN A 8 -0.58 7.49 3.42
CA GLN A 8 0.46 7.95 2.53
C GLN A 8 0.08 7.74 1.06
N LEU A 9 -0.38 6.54 0.73
CA LEU A 9 -0.76 6.19 -0.64
C LEU A 9 -1.95 7.03 -1.12
N ALA A 10 -2.91 7.32 -0.24
CA ALA A 10 -4.05 8.18 -0.54
C ALA A 10 -3.63 9.62 -0.90
N ARG A 11 -2.54 10.14 -0.31
CA ARG A 11 -2.08 11.51 -0.51
C ARG A 11 -1.12 11.64 -1.69
N GLU A 12 -0.19 10.71 -1.83
CA GLU A 12 0.90 10.79 -2.80
C GLU A 12 0.52 10.21 -4.18
N PHE A 13 -0.61 9.51 -4.28
CA PHE A 13 -1.06 8.93 -5.53
C PHE A 13 -1.30 10.00 -6.62
N VAL A 14 -0.74 9.73 -7.80
CA VAL A 14 -0.96 10.49 -9.03
C VAL A 14 -1.57 9.56 -10.07
N CYS A 15 -2.75 9.91 -10.57
CA CYS A 15 -3.47 9.05 -11.50
C CYS A 15 -2.75 8.94 -12.86
N PRO A 16 -2.44 7.73 -13.36
CA PRO A 16 -1.79 7.58 -14.67
C PRO A 16 -2.71 7.89 -15.86
N LYS A 17 -4.02 8.06 -15.62
CA LYS A 17 -5.02 8.32 -16.67
C LYS A 17 -5.36 9.80 -16.83
N CYS A 18 -5.63 10.49 -15.71
CA CYS A 18 -6.05 11.89 -15.72
C CYS A 18 -5.05 12.83 -15.05
N HIS A 19 -3.95 12.31 -14.49
CA HIS A 19 -2.93 13.06 -13.75
C HIS A 19 -3.47 13.82 -12.52
N GLY A 20 -4.70 13.52 -12.09
CA GLY A 20 -5.25 14.03 -10.83
C GLY A 20 -4.49 13.50 -9.62
N HIS A 21 -4.42 14.31 -8.57
CA HIS A 21 -3.77 13.99 -7.31
C HIS A 21 -4.77 13.46 -6.29
N GLY A 22 -4.34 12.50 -5.50
CA GLY A 22 -5.11 11.93 -4.41
C GLY A 22 -6.00 10.76 -4.83
N ALA A 23 -6.20 9.84 -3.87
CA ALA A 23 -7.01 8.65 -4.07
C ALA A 23 -7.80 8.26 -2.81
N HIS A 24 -8.89 7.54 -3.05
CA HIS A 24 -9.55 6.75 -2.04
C HIS A 24 -8.89 5.36 -1.97
N VAL A 25 -8.40 4.99 -0.79
CA VAL A 25 -7.68 3.71 -0.58
C VAL A 25 -8.52 2.81 0.31
N GLN A 26 -8.82 1.60 -0.17
CA GLN A 26 -9.56 0.59 0.57
C GLN A 26 -8.82 -0.74 0.53
N GLU A 27 -8.80 -1.45 1.66
CA GLU A 27 -8.32 -2.83 1.67
C GLU A 27 -9.42 -3.77 1.18
N VAL A 28 -9.06 -4.61 0.21
CA VAL A 28 -9.95 -5.57 -0.42
C VAL A 28 -9.32 -6.95 -0.26
N SER A 29 -10.00 -7.82 0.47
CA SER A 29 -9.67 -9.24 0.50
C SER A 29 -10.39 -9.93 -0.66
N VAL A 30 -9.62 -10.39 -1.65
CA VAL A 30 -10.18 -11.22 -2.71
C VAL A 30 -10.23 -12.65 -2.19
N GLY A 31 -11.30 -12.98 -1.47
CA GLY A 31 -11.59 -14.35 -1.08
C GLY A 31 -11.96 -15.18 -2.31
N ARG A 32 -11.47 -16.41 -2.41
CA ARG A 32 -12.09 -17.39 -3.31
C ARG A 32 -13.46 -17.73 -2.73
N ALA A 33 -14.52 -17.42 -3.46
CA ALA A 33 -15.86 -17.87 -3.10
C ALA A 33 -15.86 -19.40 -2.97
N MET A 34 -16.04 -19.87 -1.74
CA MET A 34 -16.47 -21.21 -1.38
C MET A 34 -15.77 -22.39 -2.07
N VAL A 35 -14.63 -22.78 -1.52
CA VAL A 35 -14.48 -24.18 -1.10
C VAL A 35 -14.20 -24.17 0.40
N ASN A 36 -15.26 -24.26 1.20
CA ASN A 36 -15.27 -24.32 2.68
C ASN A 36 -14.50 -25.53 3.28
N LEU A 37 -13.55 -26.11 2.55
CA LEU A 37 -12.78 -27.28 2.96
C LEU A 37 -11.40 -26.93 3.53
N LEU A 38 -10.82 -25.78 3.16
CA LEU A 38 -9.46 -25.40 3.60
C LEU A 38 -9.36 -23.89 3.82
N PRO A 39 -8.90 -23.42 5.00
CA PRO A 39 -8.56 -22.02 5.23
C PRO A 39 -7.26 -21.69 4.49
N LEU A 40 -7.37 -21.45 3.18
CA LEU A 40 -6.29 -20.89 2.40
C LEU A 40 -6.16 -19.39 2.75
N PRO A 41 -4.95 -18.86 2.92
CA PRO A 41 -4.74 -17.45 3.22
C PRO A 41 -5.35 -16.60 2.10
N ALA A 42 -6.26 -15.70 2.46
CA ALA A 42 -6.82 -14.73 1.53
C ALA A 42 -5.70 -13.75 1.12
N ASN A 43 -5.52 -13.53 -0.17
CA ASN A 43 -4.64 -12.47 -0.64
C ASN A 43 -5.36 -11.13 -0.40
N SER A 44 -4.80 -10.31 0.49
CA SER A 44 -5.28 -8.94 0.72
C SER A 44 -4.60 -7.97 -0.25
N TYR A 45 -5.40 -7.08 -0.82
CA TYR A 45 -4.98 -6.03 -1.72
C TYR A 45 -5.40 -4.66 -1.20
N LEU A 46 -4.73 -3.61 -1.65
CA LEU A 46 -5.20 -2.23 -1.55
C LEU A 46 -5.77 -1.83 -2.91
N ALA A 47 -7.04 -1.47 -2.95
CA ALA A 47 -7.68 -0.80 -4.07
C ALA A 47 -7.45 0.71 -3.91
N VAL A 48 -6.77 1.32 -4.88
CA VAL A 48 -6.47 2.75 -4.93
C VAL A 48 -7.28 3.34 -6.07
N THR A 49 -8.31 4.12 -5.72
CA THR A 49 -9.25 4.70 -6.69
C THR A 49 -9.03 6.19 -6.80
N CYS A 50 -8.76 6.68 -8.01
CA CYS A 50 -8.64 8.10 -8.28
C CYS A 50 -9.95 8.82 -7.93
N GLY A 51 -9.87 9.85 -7.08
CA GLY A 51 -11.02 10.65 -6.67
C GLY A 51 -11.61 11.53 -7.79
N LEU A 52 -10.89 11.70 -8.90
CA LEU A 52 -11.31 12.53 -10.03
C LEU A 52 -11.99 11.71 -11.15
N CYS A 53 -11.31 10.67 -11.67
CA CYS A 53 -11.79 9.93 -12.85
C CYS A 53 -12.24 8.49 -12.57
N GLY A 54 -12.12 8.00 -11.33
CA GLY A 54 -12.51 6.64 -10.94
C GLY A 54 -11.58 5.52 -11.41
N TYR A 55 -10.46 5.83 -12.07
CA TYR A 55 -9.43 4.83 -12.36
C TYR A 55 -8.98 4.13 -11.08
N THR A 56 -8.99 2.80 -11.09
CA THR A 56 -8.68 1.97 -9.93
C THR A 56 -7.55 1.01 -10.25
N GLU A 57 -6.56 0.94 -9.36
CA GLU A 57 -5.47 -0.02 -9.40
C GLU A 57 -5.36 -0.79 -8.08
N PHE A 58 -4.78 -2.00 -8.15
CA PHE A 58 -4.69 -2.92 -7.02
C PHE A 58 -3.23 -3.21 -6.67
N TYR A 59 -2.90 -3.07 -5.40
CA TYR A 59 -1.58 -3.39 -4.86
C TYR A 59 -1.65 -4.56 -3.90
N HIS A 60 -0.72 -5.51 -3.97
CA HIS A 60 -0.65 -6.61 -3.01
C HIS A 60 -0.22 -6.05 -1.64
N LEU A 61 -1.04 -6.24 -0.60
CA LEU A 61 -0.84 -5.59 0.71
C LEU A 61 0.53 -5.92 1.31
N ALA A 62 0.90 -7.20 1.32
CA ALA A 62 2.19 -7.66 1.86
C ALA A 62 3.43 -7.06 1.17
N ILE A 63 3.30 -6.59 -0.08
CA ILE A 63 4.39 -5.92 -0.79
C ILE A 63 4.35 -4.42 -0.48
N ALA A 64 3.16 -3.82 -0.51
CA ALA A 64 2.96 -2.39 -0.22
C ALA A 64 3.47 -2.02 1.19
N GLU A 65 3.19 -2.84 2.20
CA GLU A 65 3.65 -2.60 3.57
C GLU A 65 5.19 -2.61 3.69
N LYS A 66 5.86 -3.53 3.00
CA LYS A 66 7.33 -3.60 3.01
C LYS A 66 7.97 -2.36 2.40
N VAL A 67 7.41 -1.87 1.30
CA VAL A 67 7.92 -0.66 0.63
C VAL A 67 7.75 0.57 1.52
N VAL A 68 6.62 0.70 2.22
CA VAL A 68 6.39 1.82 3.15
C VAL A 68 7.33 1.74 4.36
N GLU A 69 7.55 0.56 4.93
CA GLU A 69 8.52 0.40 6.02
C GLU A 69 9.91 0.86 5.56
N SER A 70 10.38 0.38 4.41
CA SER A 70 11.67 0.77 3.84
C SER A 70 11.76 2.26 3.53
N ALA A 71 10.71 2.87 2.96
CA ALA A 71 10.66 4.30 2.69
C ALA A 71 10.67 5.13 3.98
N SER A 72 10.00 4.66 5.05
CA SER A 72 10.01 5.33 6.36
C SER A 72 11.36 5.25 7.06
N GLU A 73 12.11 4.16 6.87
CA GLU A 73 13.48 4.02 7.40
C GLU A 73 14.49 4.92 6.68
N LEU A 74 14.28 5.17 5.39
CA LEU A 74 15.06 6.11 4.58
C LEU A 74 14.68 7.58 4.84
N ALA A 75 13.42 7.84 5.23
CA ALA A 75 12.92 9.17 5.55
C ALA A 75 13.21 9.63 7.00
N ASP A 76 13.79 8.77 7.85
CA ASP A 76 14.21 9.15 9.21
C ASP A 76 15.68 9.66 9.21
N PRO A 77 15.93 10.98 9.35
CA PRO A 77 17.28 11.54 9.38
C PRO A 77 18.13 11.06 10.58
N ARG A 78 17.55 10.33 11.56
CA ARG A 78 18.27 9.80 12.73
C ARG A 78 18.96 8.45 12.49
N LYS A 79 18.70 7.75 11.37
CA LYS A 79 19.34 6.46 11.06
C LYS A 79 20.66 6.56 10.29
N LEU A 80 21.22 7.76 10.09
CA LEU A 80 22.51 7.97 9.40
C LEU A 80 23.75 7.69 10.28
N THR A 81 23.60 7.52 11.59
CA THR A 81 24.74 7.23 12.49
C THR A 81 24.69 5.79 12.98
N GLN A 82 25.15 4.85 12.14
CA GLN A 82 25.84 3.62 12.57
C GLN A 82 26.27 2.79 11.35
N LYS A 83 27.23 3.31 10.60
CA LYS A 83 28.17 2.47 9.84
C LYS A 83 29.51 3.18 9.74
N THR A 84 30.25 3.20 10.84
CA THR A 84 31.72 3.25 10.79
C THR A 84 32.20 1.85 11.10
N ASP A 85 32.89 1.27 10.11
CA ASP A 85 33.62 0.00 10.12
C ASP A 85 34.53 -0.15 11.35
N PRO A 86 34.91 -1.40 11.65
CA PRO A 86 36.27 -1.81 11.25
C PRO A 86 36.32 -3.00 10.30
#